data_AF-A0AB33KN98-F1
#
_entry.id   AF-A0AB33KN98-F1
#
_cell.length_a   1.000
_cell.length_b   1.000
_cell.length_c   1.000
_cell.angle_alpha   90.00
_cell.angle_beta   90.00
_cell.angle_gamma   90.00
#
_symmetry.space_group_name_H-M   'P 1'
#
loop_
_entity.id
_entity.type
_entity.pdbx_description
1 polymer ?
#
loop_
_entity_poly.entity_id
_entity_poly.type
_entity_poly.pdbx_seq_one_letter_code
_entity_poly.pdbx_strand_id
1 'polypeptide(L)'
;MDLKTHDPSGTAAFFSSVLGWDFAVDEESWRRAVTISAGGARIGGVSDLAQPVYPPGTPPHIAYYLAVDDVDHRTAVAVGNGARIVVPPFDAGDQGRIATLVDPVGAAFSLWQRHGPTGWPAPATVAAGPHRTVLVCEDPERARQFYAATIGAPLGRAGFRAAVPGPAATDSAPRWELAIGVDDLDGVIRRARAHGQEPDTLPAEEDGRRAVRLRSPEGLTFRIQEDGPRMPVFLKTDRLVLRPVTAADAPDLLALDNDPAVMRYINGGRPTSPEDIRDRTLPRLLHYYPCTGTRGYWAARRKDTGTFLGWFGLRPLADHDPAVVELGYRLNRAAWGRGYATEGARALVDKGFTDLGVQRVTANTMAVNTGSRRVMEKAGLTFLRAYTEDWPEVIEGSEHGDVEYELTREGWARSR
;
A
#
# COMPACT_ATOMS: atom_id res chain seq x y z
N MET A 1 10.11 18.53 0.53
CA MET A 1 11.46 18.05 0.90
C MET A 1 12.44 18.45 -0.19
N ASP A 2 13.74 18.41 0.11
CA ASP A 2 14.82 18.67 -0.84
C ASP A 2 15.95 17.68 -0.58
N LEU A 3 16.38 16.94 -1.61
CA LEU A 3 17.51 16.03 -1.53
C LEU A 3 18.79 16.84 -1.76
N LYS A 4 19.64 16.98 -0.74
CA LYS A 4 20.93 17.64 -0.86
C LYS A 4 22.02 16.60 -1.08
N THR A 5 22.70 16.69 -2.22
CA THR A 5 23.55 15.62 -2.79
C THR A 5 24.75 16.23 -3.53
N HIS A 6 25.90 15.55 -3.55
CA HIS A 6 27.04 15.95 -4.40
C HIS A 6 27.00 15.26 -5.78
N ASP A 7 26.14 14.25 -5.95
CA ASP A 7 25.88 13.57 -7.22
C ASP A 7 24.37 13.57 -7.54
N PRO A 8 23.83 14.69 -8.08
CA PRO A 8 22.43 14.78 -8.47
C PRO A 8 22.01 13.70 -9.46
N SER A 9 22.89 13.32 -10.40
CA SER A 9 22.62 12.32 -11.42
C SER A 9 22.50 10.91 -10.86
N GLY A 10 23.44 10.48 -10.02
CA GLY A 10 23.38 9.18 -9.35
C GLY A 10 22.24 9.11 -8.35
N THR A 11 21.97 10.20 -7.63
CA THR A 11 20.80 10.31 -6.75
C THR A 11 19.49 10.12 -7.52
N ALA A 12 19.32 10.80 -8.66
CA ALA A 12 18.15 10.63 -9.52
C ALA A 12 18.04 9.19 -10.02
N ALA A 13 19.11 8.63 -10.58
CA ALA A 13 19.12 7.26 -11.10
C ALA A 13 18.74 6.22 -10.03
N PHE A 14 19.27 6.38 -8.81
CA PHE A 14 18.95 5.51 -7.69
C PHE A 14 17.46 5.60 -7.31
N PHE A 15 16.93 6.80 -7.04
CA PHE A 15 15.55 6.94 -6.60
C PHE A 15 14.53 6.63 -7.71
N SER A 16 14.84 6.93 -8.98
CA SER A 16 14.03 6.47 -10.13
C SER A 16 13.98 4.95 -10.21
N SER A 17 15.11 4.28 -10.06
CA SER A 17 15.15 2.81 -10.11
C SER A 17 14.47 2.18 -8.89
N VAL A 18 14.74 2.68 -7.68
CA VAL A 18 14.28 2.06 -6.44
C VAL A 18 12.82 2.39 -6.14
N LEU A 19 12.36 3.62 -6.38
CA LEU A 19 11.02 4.10 -6.01
C LEU A 19 10.14 4.51 -7.19
N GLY A 20 10.67 4.57 -8.41
CA GLY A 20 9.91 5.05 -9.56
C GLY A 20 9.65 6.57 -9.53
N TRP A 21 10.51 7.33 -8.85
CA TRP A 21 10.42 8.80 -8.87
C TRP A 21 10.92 9.36 -10.20
N ASP A 22 10.25 10.40 -10.67
CA ASP A 22 10.63 11.15 -11.85
C ASP A 22 11.44 12.38 -11.43
N PHE A 23 12.51 12.65 -12.17
CA PHE A 23 13.37 13.82 -11.97
C PHE A 23 13.40 14.63 -13.25
N ALA A 24 13.07 15.91 -13.16
CA ALA A 24 13.05 16.81 -14.31
C ALA A 24 13.66 18.16 -13.94
N VAL A 25 14.47 18.71 -14.84
CA VAL A 25 14.93 20.10 -14.74
C VAL A 25 13.73 21.01 -14.98
N ASP A 26 13.46 21.89 -14.02
CA ASP A 26 12.52 22.98 -14.17
C ASP A 26 13.20 24.08 -14.98
N GLU A 27 13.00 24.06 -16.31
CA GLU A 27 13.56 25.03 -17.26
C GLU A 27 12.98 26.45 -17.06
N GLU A 28 11.81 26.57 -16.43
CA GLU A 28 11.20 27.87 -16.11
C GLU A 28 11.79 28.50 -14.84
N SER A 29 12.39 27.67 -13.98
CA SER A 29 13.11 28.13 -12.81
C SER A 29 14.45 28.76 -13.21
N TRP A 30 14.70 30.01 -12.80
CA TRP A 30 15.97 30.73 -13.04
C TRP A 30 17.22 29.95 -12.59
N ARG A 31 17.09 29.09 -11.58
CA ARG A 31 18.15 28.24 -11.03
C ARG A 31 18.24 26.85 -11.67
N ARG A 32 17.43 26.54 -12.69
CA ARG A 32 17.28 25.21 -13.32
C ARG A 32 17.19 24.09 -12.30
N ALA A 33 16.30 24.25 -11.32
CA ALA A 33 16.18 23.31 -10.21
C ALA A 33 15.69 21.95 -10.72
N VAL A 34 16.30 20.88 -10.25
CA VAL A 34 15.75 19.54 -10.48
C VAL A 34 14.57 19.34 -9.53
N THR A 35 13.43 19.02 -10.10
CA THR A 35 12.19 18.71 -9.39
C THR A 35 12.00 17.21 -9.30
N ILE A 36 11.37 16.78 -8.22
CA ILE A 36 11.04 15.38 -7.98
C ILE A 36 9.54 15.23 -8.06
N SER A 37 9.06 14.25 -8.83
CA SER A 37 7.66 13.88 -8.93
C SER A 37 7.45 12.39 -8.68
N ALA A 38 6.29 12.04 -8.13
CA ALA A 38 5.82 10.66 -8.00
C ALA A 38 4.36 10.59 -8.43
N GLY A 39 4.02 9.65 -9.33
CA GLY A 39 2.66 9.53 -9.87
C GLY A 39 2.15 10.83 -10.51
N GLY A 40 3.04 11.61 -11.14
CA GLY A 40 2.71 12.90 -11.76
C GLY A 40 2.57 14.10 -10.80
N ALA A 41 2.67 13.90 -9.47
CA ALA A 41 2.63 14.99 -8.50
C ALA A 41 4.04 15.39 -8.03
N ARG A 42 4.31 16.70 -7.93
CA ARG A 42 5.58 17.23 -7.41
C ARG A 42 5.70 16.95 -5.90
N ILE A 43 6.76 16.27 -5.49
CA ILE A 43 7.02 15.87 -4.10
C ILE A 43 8.26 16.54 -3.49
N GLY A 44 9.13 17.13 -4.29
CA GLY A 44 10.33 17.80 -3.80
C GLY A 44 11.22 18.39 -4.88
N GLY A 45 12.48 18.63 -4.49
CA GLY A 45 13.55 19.04 -5.39
C GLY A 45 14.88 18.36 -5.02
N VAL A 46 15.88 18.59 -5.85
CA VAL A 46 17.26 18.20 -5.61
C VAL A 46 18.13 19.47 -5.62
N SER A 47 19.02 19.57 -4.64
CA SER A 47 20.02 20.60 -4.55
C SER A 47 21.41 20.00 -4.65
N ASP A 48 22.21 20.54 -5.56
CA ASP A 48 23.61 20.19 -5.72
C ASP A 48 24.46 20.89 -4.65
N LEU A 49 25.05 20.10 -3.74
CA LEU A 49 25.90 20.57 -2.66
C LEU A 49 27.29 21.03 -3.15
N ALA A 50 27.66 20.77 -4.40
CA ALA A 50 28.87 21.33 -5.01
C ALA A 50 28.74 22.83 -5.32
N GLN A 51 27.52 23.38 -5.27
CA GLN A 51 27.28 24.80 -5.52
C GLN A 51 27.89 25.68 -4.41
N PRO A 52 28.52 26.83 -4.74
CA PRO A 52 29.22 27.68 -3.77
C PRO A 52 28.35 28.28 -2.65
N VAL A 53 27.03 28.24 -2.82
CA VAL A 53 26.07 28.69 -1.80
C VAL A 53 26.09 27.79 -0.56
N TYR A 54 26.57 26.54 -0.69
CA TYR A 54 26.70 25.60 0.41
C TYR A 54 28.12 25.63 0.99
N PRO A 55 28.28 25.57 2.32
CA PRO A 55 29.60 25.44 2.92
C PRO A 55 30.33 24.18 2.44
N PRO A 56 31.64 24.26 2.14
CA PRO A 56 32.44 23.10 1.79
C PRO A 56 32.36 22.00 2.86
N GLY A 57 32.23 20.75 2.43
CA GLY A 57 32.15 19.60 3.33
C GLY A 57 30.76 19.36 3.95
N THR A 58 29.73 20.10 3.54
CA THR A 58 28.35 19.79 3.93
C THR A 58 27.99 18.35 3.52
N PRO A 59 27.57 17.48 4.45
CA PRO A 59 27.24 16.09 4.11
C PRO A 59 25.92 16.01 3.34
N PRO A 60 25.74 15.01 2.46
CA PRO A 60 24.45 14.71 1.84
C PRO A 60 23.37 14.48 2.90
N HIS A 61 22.20 15.09 2.72
CA HIS A 61 21.08 14.95 3.63
C HIS A 61 19.75 15.30 2.96
N ILE A 62 18.65 14.84 3.57
CA ILE A 62 17.31 15.27 3.19
C ILE A 62 16.96 16.49 4.04
N ALA A 63 16.67 17.62 3.39
CA ALA A 63 16.17 18.82 4.06
C ALA A 63 14.64 18.80 4.13
N TYR A 64 14.13 19.07 5.34
CA TYR A 64 12.70 19.05 5.66
C TYR A 64 12.21 20.48 5.92
N TYR A 65 11.10 20.83 5.28
CA TYR A 65 10.53 22.16 5.30
C TYR A 65 9.15 22.11 5.93
N LEU A 66 8.93 22.96 6.93
CA LEU A 66 7.62 23.24 7.50
C LEU A 66 7.06 24.49 6.82
N ALA A 67 5.93 24.33 6.16
CA ALA A 67 5.19 25.43 5.58
C ALA A 67 4.65 26.33 6.70
N VAL A 68 4.94 27.64 6.62
CA VAL A 68 4.48 28.64 7.57
C VAL A 68 3.89 29.87 6.87
N ASP A 69 3.07 30.59 7.63
CA ASP A 69 2.48 31.87 7.28
C ASP A 69 3.50 33.02 7.32
N ASP A 70 4.36 33.03 8.34
CA ASP A 70 5.36 34.08 8.57
C ASP A 70 6.66 33.46 9.12
N VAL A 71 7.73 33.43 8.32
CA VAL A 71 9.01 32.85 8.75
C VAL A 71 9.66 33.62 9.89
N ASP A 72 9.60 34.95 9.91
CA ASP A 72 10.27 35.74 10.93
C ASP A 72 9.60 35.54 12.30
N HIS A 73 8.26 35.62 12.33
CA HIS A 73 7.48 35.40 13.53
C HIS A 73 7.70 33.97 14.07
N ARG A 74 7.59 32.96 13.21
CA ARG A 74 7.70 31.55 13.60
C ARG A 74 9.13 31.20 14.03
N THR A 75 10.14 31.82 13.42
CA THR A 75 11.53 31.72 13.87
C THR A 75 11.68 32.27 15.29
N ALA A 76 11.12 33.45 15.58
CA ALA A 76 11.17 34.03 16.93
C ALA A 76 10.47 33.13 17.96
N VAL A 77 9.30 32.57 17.63
CA VAL A 77 8.60 31.60 18.50
C VAL A 77 9.44 30.34 18.72
N ALA A 78 10.03 29.77 17.67
CA ALA A 78 10.87 28.58 17.78
C ALA A 78 12.08 28.84 18.71
N VAL A 79 12.76 29.97 18.55
CA VAL A 79 13.89 30.36 19.41
C VAL A 79 13.45 30.56 20.86
N GLY A 80 12.32 31.23 21.08
CA GLY A 80 11.73 31.38 22.42
C GLY A 80 11.41 30.04 23.10
N ASN A 81 11.18 28.99 22.31
CA ASN A 81 10.94 27.62 22.78
C ASN A 81 12.18 26.71 22.73
N GLY A 82 13.38 27.29 22.61
CA GLY A 82 14.66 26.58 22.74
C GLY A 82 15.29 26.08 21.44
N ALA A 83 14.80 26.51 20.27
CA ALA A 83 15.49 26.25 19.01
C ALA A 83 16.74 27.12 18.84
N ARG A 84 17.74 26.60 18.12
CA ARG A 84 18.94 27.35 17.72
C ARG A 84 18.89 27.66 16.23
N ILE A 85 19.14 28.92 15.87
CA ILE A 85 19.25 29.33 14.46
C ILE A 85 20.54 28.76 13.86
N VAL A 86 20.43 28.15 12.68
CA VAL A 86 21.56 27.73 11.83
C VAL A 86 21.73 28.71 10.68
N VAL A 87 20.62 29.04 10.01
CA VAL A 87 20.56 30.05 8.96
C VAL A 87 19.43 31.01 9.31
N PRO A 88 19.72 32.31 9.54
CA PRO A 88 18.70 33.29 9.90
C PRO A 88 17.70 33.50 8.76
N PRO A 89 16.49 34.04 9.03
CA PRO A 89 15.51 34.35 8.00
C PRO A 89 16.09 35.19 6.84
N PHE A 90 15.92 34.71 5.62
CA PHE A 90 16.29 35.43 4.41
C PHE A 90 15.37 35.08 3.24
N ASP A 91 15.40 35.92 2.20
CA ASP A 91 14.60 35.70 0.99
C ASP A 91 15.33 34.74 0.04
N ALA A 92 14.68 33.63 -0.27
CA ALA A 92 15.14 32.62 -1.22
C ALA A 92 14.71 32.99 -2.65
N GLY A 93 15.29 34.08 -3.15
CA GLY A 93 14.92 34.68 -4.43
C GLY A 93 13.48 35.20 -4.42
N ASP A 94 12.76 34.99 -5.51
CA ASP A 94 11.35 35.38 -5.68
C ASP A 94 10.35 34.34 -5.15
N GLN A 95 10.81 33.15 -4.74
CA GLN A 95 9.96 32.01 -4.43
C GLN A 95 9.36 32.05 -3.03
N GLY A 96 10.08 32.62 -2.08
CA GLY A 96 9.71 32.57 -0.68
C GLY A 96 10.78 33.05 0.27
N ARG A 97 10.43 33.01 1.55
CA ARG A 97 11.30 33.30 2.69
C ARG A 97 11.60 32.02 3.44
N ILE A 98 12.81 31.89 3.98
CA ILE A 98 13.29 30.66 4.62
C ILE A 98 14.14 30.95 5.85
N ALA A 99 14.07 30.07 6.84
CA ALA A 99 15.03 29.98 7.93
C ALA A 99 15.35 28.50 8.21
N THR A 100 16.56 28.21 8.71
CA THR A 100 16.94 26.85 9.13
C THR A 100 17.36 26.86 10.58
N LEU A 101 16.78 25.95 11.36
CA LEU A 101 16.97 25.85 12.81
C LEU A 101 17.31 24.41 13.22
N VAL A 102 17.82 24.26 14.44
CA VAL A 102 17.90 23.00 15.17
C VAL A 102 16.91 23.09 16.33
N ASP A 103 16.04 22.09 16.45
CA ASP A 103 15.03 22.01 17.51
C ASP A 103 15.66 21.66 18.88
N PRO A 104 14.87 21.70 19.98
CA PRO A 104 15.38 21.40 21.31
C PRO A 104 15.81 19.95 21.55
N VAL A 105 15.40 19.02 20.68
CA VAL A 105 15.86 17.62 20.76
C VAL A 105 17.12 17.40 19.94
N GLY A 106 17.48 18.31 19.03
CA GLY A 106 18.72 18.28 18.24
C GLY A 106 18.52 18.05 16.74
N ALA A 107 17.29 18.01 16.24
CA ALA A 107 17.01 17.77 14.82
C ALA A 107 16.95 19.07 14.01
N ALA A 108 17.60 19.08 12.85
CA ALA A 108 17.57 20.21 11.92
C ALA A 108 16.25 20.23 11.12
N PHE A 109 15.66 21.42 10.96
CA PHE A 109 14.48 21.65 10.13
C PHE A 109 14.50 23.07 9.55
N SER A 110 13.76 23.29 8.47
CA SER A 110 13.60 24.62 7.86
C SER A 110 12.15 25.09 7.93
N LEU A 111 11.96 26.39 8.13
CA LEU A 111 10.68 27.08 7.97
C LEU A 111 10.63 27.67 6.55
N TRP A 112 9.52 27.51 5.85
CA TRP A 112 9.36 27.96 4.47
C TRP A 112 8.03 28.69 4.29
N GLN A 113 8.10 29.96 3.87
CA GLN A 113 6.96 30.80 3.53
C GLN A 113 7.01 31.10 2.04
N ARG A 114 5.98 30.70 1.28
CA ARG A 114 5.91 30.93 -0.16
C ARG A 114 5.48 32.38 -0.46
N HIS A 115 6.08 32.98 -1.49
CA HIS A 115 5.58 34.23 -2.06
C HIS A 115 4.50 33.92 -3.12
N GLY A 116 3.34 34.59 -3.03
CA GLY A 116 2.26 34.51 -4.04
C GLY A 116 0.86 34.24 -3.47
N PRO A 117 -0.20 34.46 -4.26
CA PRO A 117 -1.60 34.41 -3.81
C PRO A 117 -2.17 32.99 -3.69
N THR A 118 -1.48 31.97 -4.19
CA THR A 118 -1.90 30.57 -4.08
C THR A 118 -1.40 29.99 -2.76
N GLY A 119 -2.35 29.58 -1.89
CA GLY A 119 -2.04 28.84 -0.68
C GLY A 119 -1.31 27.52 -0.97
N TRP A 120 -0.80 26.85 0.06
CA TRP A 120 -0.14 25.56 -0.08
C TRP A 120 -1.14 24.51 -0.57
N PRO A 121 -0.98 23.93 -1.78
CA PRO A 121 -1.79 22.77 -2.14
C PRO A 121 -1.45 21.65 -1.15
N ALA A 122 -2.47 21.00 -0.58
CA ALA A 122 -2.25 19.80 0.19
C ALA A 122 -1.57 18.77 -0.73
N PRO A 123 -0.43 18.16 -0.33
CA PRO A 123 0.19 17.15 -1.18
C PRO A 123 -0.81 16.01 -1.37
N ALA A 124 -1.11 15.69 -2.63
CA ALA A 124 -1.87 14.49 -2.96
C ALA A 124 -1.13 13.29 -2.37
N THR A 125 -1.85 12.37 -1.72
CA THR A 125 -1.27 11.08 -1.37
C THR A 125 -1.09 10.32 -2.68
N VAL A 126 0.16 10.10 -3.08
CA VAL A 126 0.53 9.41 -4.31
C VAL A 126 1.29 8.13 -3.98
N ALA A 127 1.06 7.08 -4.76
CA ALA A 127 1.78 5.83 -4.61
C ALA A 127 3.29 6.06 -4.70
N ALA A 128 4.07 5.41 -3.82
CA ALA A 128 5.51 5.62 -3.69
C ALA A 128 5.93 7.07 -3.38
N GLY A 129 5.00 7.96 -3.03
CA GLY A 129 5.31 9.30 -2.52
C GLY A 129 5.53 9.31 -1.01
N PRO A 130 6.17 10.35 -0.46
CA PRO A 130 6.26 10.52 0.97
C PRO A 130 4.89 10.85 1.56
N HIS A 131 4.35 9.97 2.40
CA HIS A 131 3.04 10.17 3.04
C HIS A 131 3.16 10.76 4.46
N ARG A 132 4.33 10.63 5.10
CA ARG A 132 4.60 11.15 6.44
C ARG A 132 6.08 11.48 6.60
N THR A 133 6.39 12.39 7.50
CA THR A 133 7.76 12.58 7.99
C THR A 133 7.80 12.24 9.48
N VAL A 134 8.77 11.45 9.92
CA VAL A 134 8.86 11.00 11.31
C VAL A 134 10.15 11.54 11.93
N LEU A 135 10.03 12.28 13.03
CA LEU A 135 11.16 12.64 13.87
C LEU A 135 11.42 11.52 14.86
N VAL A 136 12.59 10.90 14.73
CA VAL A 136 13.11 9.91 15.69
C VAL A 136 14.03 10.65 16.65
N CYS A 137 13.73 10.61 17.95
CA CYS A 137 14.51 11.26 19.00
C CYS A 137 14.26 10.60 20.36
N GLU A 138 15.03 10.96 21.39
CA GLU A 138 14.87 10.41 22.74
C GLU A 138 13.57 10.85 23.42
N ASP A 139 13.12 12.09 23.16
CA ASP A 139 11.91 12.67 23.76
C ASP A 139 10.90 13.13 22.68
N PRO A 140 10.07 12.20 22.17
CA PRO A 140 9.10 12.50 21.11
C PRO A 140 7.99 13.46 21.55
N GLU A 141 7.66 13.49 22.85
CA GLU A 141 6.61 14.36 23.39
C GLU A 141 7.08 15.80 23.45
N ARG A 142 8.31 16.04 23.92
CA ARG A 142 8.93 17.37 23.86
C ARG A 142 9.02 17.90 22.44
N ALA A 143 9.43 17.06 21.49
CA ALA A 143 9.46 17.44 20.08
C ALA A 143 8.05 17.80 19.56
N ARG A 144 7.05 16.96 19.83
CA ARG A 144 5.65 17.20 19.44
C ARG A 144 5.13 18.54 19.95
N GLN A 145 5.37 18.84 21.23
CA GLN A 145 4.96 20.09 21.86
C GLN A 145 5.68 21.30 21.25
N PHE A 146 6.99 21.19 21.04
CA PHE A 146 7.79 22.25 20.41
C PHE A 146 7.27 22.63 19.02
N TYR A 147 7.02 21.64 18.16
CA TYR A 147 6.54 21.90 16.81
C TYR A 147 5.10 22.42 16.81
N ALA A 148 4.24 21.90 17.68
CA ALA A 148 2.87 22.41 17.81
C ALA A 148 2.85 23.87 18.29
N ALA A 149 3.72 24.24 19.23
CA ALA A 149 3.86 25.61 19.71
C ALA A 149 4.42 26.54 18.62
N THR A 150 5.46 26.09 17.91
CA THR A 150 6.08 26.86 16.82
C THR A 150 5.07 27.19 15.71
N ILE A 151 4.30 26.19 15.27
CA ILE A 151 3.33 26.32 14.17
C ILE A 151 1.98 26.88 14.65
N GLY A 152 1.68 26.81 15.94
CA GLY A 152 0.38 27.18 16.50
C GLY A 152 -0.72 26.14 16.29
N ALA A 153 -0.38 24.94 15.81
CA ALA A 153 -1.30 23.84 15.59
C ALA A 153 -0.55 22.48 15.57
N PRO A 154 -1.21 21.35 15.84
CA PRO A 154 -0.61 20.03 15.69
C PRO A 154 -0.17 19.75 14.24
N LEU A 155 1.01 19.15 14.06
CA LEU A 155 1.50 18.73 12.75
C LEU A 155 0.79 17.45 12.28
N GLY A 156 -0.29 17.60 11.50
CA GLY A 156 -1.12 16.46 11.05
C GLY A 156 -0.42 15.43 10.14
N ARG A 157 0.70 15.79 9.49
CA ARG A 157 1.49 14.90 8.63
C ARG A 157 2.90 14.57 9.16
N ALA A 158 3.16 14.89 10.43
CA ALA A 158 4.39 14.50 11.11
C ALA A 158 4.13 13.36 12.12
N GLY A 159 5.15 12.54 12.36
CA GLY A 159 5.20 11.58 13.46
C GLY A 159 6.37 11.90 14.37
N PHE A 160 6.25 11.48 15.62
CA PHE A 160 7.32 11.58 16.61
C PHE A 160 7.45 10.22 17.28
N ARG A 161 8.64 9.65 17.25
CA ARG A 161 8.91 8.29 17.75
C ARG A 161 10.19 8.26 18.58
N ALA A 162 10.18 7.44 19.63
CA ALA A 162 11.36 7.20 20.43
C ALA A 162 12.43 6.50 19.58
N ALA A 163 13.70 6.89 19.75
CA ALA A 163 14.80 6.12 19.21
C ALA A 163 14.81 4.73 19.87
N VAL A 164 14.75 3.67 19.06
CA VAL A 164 14.94 2.30 19.54
C VAL A 164 16.45 2.03 19.54
N PRO A 165 17.05 1.53 20.64
CA PRO A 165 18.47 1.23 20.68
C PRO A 165 18.82 0.17 19.63
N GLY A 166 19.54 0.57 18.58
CA GLY A 166 20.15 -0.33 17.60
C GLY A 166 21.56 -0.77 18.04
N PRO A 167 22.15 -1.79 17.39
CA PRO A 167 23.47 -2.32 17.73
C PRO A 167 24.65 -1.35 17.45
N ALA A 168 24.41 -0.22 16.78
CA ALA A 168 25.42 0.80 16.48
C ALA A 168 25.11 2.14 17.17
N ALA A 169 26.09 2.73 17.84
CA ALA A 169 25.96 3.97 18.63
C ALA A 169 25.52 5.21 17.80
N THR A 170 25.67 5.17 16.48
CA THR A 170 25.28 6.23 15.53
C THR A 170 23.77 6.33 15.29
N ASP A 171 22.97 5.39 15.79
CA ASP A 171 21.52 5.33 15.57
C ASP A 171 20.69 6.20 16.56
N SER A 172 21.36 6.83 17.53
CA SER A 172 20.75 7.62 18.63
C SER A 172 20.51 9.10 18.28
N ALA A 173 21.17 9.63 17.25
CA ALA A 173 21.07 11.04 16.92
C ALA A 173 19.64 11.42 16.43
N PRO A 174 19.05 12.50 16.96
CA PRO A 174 17.75 13.01 16.53
C PRO A 174 17.74 13.31 15.04
N ARG A 175 16.76 12.79 14.33
CA ARG A 175 16.67 12.96 12.87
C ARG A 175 15.26 12.84 12.34
N TRP A 176 15.04 13.57 11.26
CA TRP A 176 13.86 13.41 10.44
C TRP A 176 14.07 12.29 9.42
N GLU A 177 13.09 11.39 9.35
CA GLU A 177 13.02 10.30 8.38
C GLU A 177 11.82 10.49 7.46
N LEU A 178 12.08 10.39 6.16
CA LEU A 178 11.02 10.34 5.16
C LEU A 178 10.38 8.95 5.20
N ALA A 179 9.09 8.88 5.52
CA ALA A 179 8.32 7.65 5.42
C ALA A 179 7.64 7.61 4.05
N ILE A 180 8.13 6.70 3.20
CA ILE A 180 7.60 6.43 1.88
C ILE A 180 6.90 5.09 1.96
N GLY A 181 5.69 5.04 1.44
CA GLY A 181 4.97 3.80 1.41
C GLY A 181 4.89 3.20 0.02
N VAL A 182 5.00 1.87 -0.05
CA VAL A 182 5.10 1.11 -1.30
C VAL A 182 4.23 -0.14 -1.28
N ASP A 183 3.69 -0.54 -2.43
CA ASP A 183 2.89 -1.77 -2.52
C ASP A 183 3.74 -3.06 -2.43
N ASP A 184 5.02 -2.99 -2.82
CA ASP A 184 5.96 -4.13 -2.88
C ASP A 184 7.29 -3.79 -2.19
N LEU A 185 7.34 -3.95 -0.87
CA LEU A 185 8.53 -3.71 -0.05
C LEU A 185 9.71 -4.59 -0.49
N ASP A 186 9.46 -5.88 -0.73
CA ASP A 186 10.51 -6.83 -1.10
C ASP A 186 11.08 -6.52 -2.50
N GLY A 187 10.25 -6.00 -3.42
CA GLY A 187 10.70 -5.47 -4.69
C GLY A 187 11.57 -4.23 -4.56
N VAL A 188 11.22 -3.30 -3.68
CA VAL A 188 12.05 -2.13 -3.38
C VAL A 188 13.41 -2.56 -2.81
N ILE A 189 13.43 -3.49 -1.85
CA ILE A 189 14.67 -4.04 -1.28
C ILE A 189 15.53 -4.67 -2.38
N ARG A 190 14.93 -5.46 -3.27
CA ARG A 190 15.64 -6.10 -4.39
C ARG A 190 16.28 -5.08 -5.33
N ARG A 191 15.56 -3.99 -5.64
CA ARG A 191 16.09 -2.91 -6.49
C ARG A 191 17.21 -2.15 -5.76
N ALA A 192 17.07 -1.86 -4.47
CA ALA A 192 18.14 -1.24 -3.69
C ALA A 192 19.43 -2.10 -3.68
N ARG A 193 19.30 -3.41 -3.51
CA ARG A 193 20.42 -4.36 -3.60
C ARG A 193 21.13 -4.37 -4.95
N ALA A 194 20.39 -4.16 -6.04
CA ALA A 194 20.99 -4.03 -7.37
C ALA A 194 21.89 -2.79 -7.50
N HIS A 195 21.72 -1.78 -6.61
CA HIS A 195 22.60 -0.61 -6.45
C HIS A 195 23.64 -0.79 -5.34
N GLY A 196 23.86 -2.02 -4.86
CA GLY A 196 24.81 -2.32 -3.78
C GLY A 196 24.40 -1.82 -2.41
N GLN A 197 23.13 -1.44 -2.22
CA GLN A 197 22.61 -0.98 -0.93
C GLN A 197 21.87 -2.11 -0.23
N GLU A 198 22.36 -2.50 0.95
CA GLU A 198 21.64 -3.39 1.86
C GLU A 198 20.78 -2.58 2.84
N PRO A 199 19.67 -3.15 3.33
CA PRO A 199 18.93 -2.55 4.42
C PRO A 199 19.76 -2.31 5.68
N ASP A 200 19.65 -1.10 6.25
CA ASP A 200 20.25 -0.74 7.54
C ASP A 200 19.63 -1.54 8.69
N THR A 201 18.42 -2.07 8.48
CA THR A 201 17.63 -2.82 9.47
C THR A 201 17.01 -4.05 8.80
N LEU A 202 16.78 -5.12 9.57
CA LEU A 202 15.95 -6.22 9.09
C LEU A 202 14.50 -5.72 8.95
N PRO A 203 13.73 -6.20 7.94
CA PRO A 203 12.31 -5.87 7.84
C PRO A 203 11.60 -6.26 9.14
N ALA A 204 11.05 -5.26 9.82
CA ALA A 204 10.38 -5.43 11.10
C ALA A 204 8.96 -4.89 11.04
N GLU A 205 8.07 -5.43 11.86
CA GLU A 205 6.76 -4.81 12.06
C GLU A 205 6.91 -3.57 12.94
N GLU A 206 6.54 -2.42 12.39
CA GLU A 206 6.53 -1.14 13.08
C GLU A 206 5.21 -0.43 12.77
N ASP A 207 4.52 0.06 13.81
CA ASP A 207 3.18 0.67 13.69
C ASP A 207 2.17 -0.23 12.92
N GLY A 208 2.32 -1.55 13.06
CA GLY A 208 1.47 -2.56 12.41
C GLY A 208 1.72 -2.74 10.91
N ARG A 209 2.86 -2.29 10.38
CA ARG A 209 3.28 -2.52 8.99
C ARG A 209 4.71 -3.00 8.92
N ARG A 210 5.06 -3.78 7.90
CA ARG A 210 6.47 -4.08 7.61
C ARG A 210 7.15 -2.79 7.15
N ALA A 211 8.25 -2.45 7.81
CA ALA A 211 9.08 -1.32 7.47
C ALA A 211 10.54 -1.71 7.48
N VAL A 212 11.32 -0.97 6.71
CA VAL A 212 12.76 -1.12 6.62
C VAL A 212 13.38 0.25 6.39
N ARG A 213 14.58 0.46 6.95
CA ARG A 213 15.40 1.62 6.63
C ARG A 213 16.36 1.27 5.49
N LEU A 214 16.40 2.14 4.49
CA LEU A 214 17.33 2.08 3.37
C LEU A 214 18.20 3.34 3.34
N ARG A 215 19.29 3.23 2.61
CA ARG A 215 20.26 4.29 2.38
C ARG A 215 20.56 4.38 0.88
N SER A 216 20.72 5.60 0.36
CA SER A 216 21.25 5.82 -0.99
C SER A 216 22.77 5.66 -1.00
N PRO A 217 23.41 5.52 -2.17
CA PRO A 217 24.88 5.45 -2.27
C PRO A 217 25.63 6.60 -1.58
N GLU A 218 25.06 7.81 -1.59
CA GLU A 218 25.61 9.00 -0.91
C GLU A 218 25.22 9.11 0.58
N GLY A 219 24.50 8.14 1.12
CA GLY A 219 24.18 8.09 2.54
C GLY A 219 22.83 8.68 2.93
N LEU A 220 21.98 9.09 1.98
CA LEU A 220 20.65 9.62 2.27
C LEU A 220 19.77 8.50 2.85
N THR A 221 19.33 8.66 4.09
CA THR A 221 18.50 7.67 4.78
C THR A 221 17.02 7.95 4.58
N PHE A 222 16.26 6.91 4.29
CA PHE A 222 14.81 6.99 4.17
C PHE A 222 14.18 5.69 4.64
N ARG A 223 12.93 5.79 5.08
CA ARG A 223 12.14 4.67 5.57
C ARG A 223 11.19 4.23 4.48
N ILE A 224 11.26 2.96 4.11
CA ILE A 224 10.27 2.31 3.27
C ILE A 224 9.36 1.49 4.16
N GLN A 225 8.07 1.69 3.99
CA GLN A 225 7.03 0.96 4.68
C GLN A 225 6.07 0.42 3.63
N GLU A 226 5.40 -0.68 3.89
CA GLU A 226 4.33 -1.09 2.98
C GLU A 226 3.20 -0.02 3.02
N ASP A 227 2.92 0.62 1.87
CA ASP A 227 1.68 1.39 1.70
C ASP A 227 0.57 0.41 1.42
N GLY A 228 -0.17 0.18 2.48
CA GLY A 228 -1.60 0.03 2.40
C GLY A 228 -2.15 0.44 3.75
N PRO A 229 -3.47 0.57 3.91
CA PRO A 229 -4.03 0.00 5.13
C PRO A 229 -3.41 -1.41 5.28
N ARG A 230 -3.27 -1.95 6.49
CA ARG A 230 -3.27 -3.43 6.67
C ARG A 230 -4.19 -3.94 5.57
N MET A 231 -3.72 -4.63 4.52
CA MET A 231 -4.65 -5.09 3.48
C MET A 231 -5.62 -5.92 4.29
N PRO A 232 -6.85 -5.44 4.52
CA PRO A 232 -7.52 -5.80 5.75
C PRO A 232 -7.76 -7.28 5.59
N VAL A 233 -7.03 -8.09 6.38
CA VAL A 233 -7.21 -9.53 6.31
C VAL A 233 -8.68 -9.70 6.65
N PHE A 234 -9.43 -10.07 5.63
CA PHE A 234 -10.87 -10.09 5.67
C PHE A 234 -11.29 -11.27 6.52
N LEU A 235 -10.57 -12.38 6.34
CA LEU A 235 -10.79 -13.61 7.06
C LEU A 235 -9.46 -14.36 7.24
N LYS A 236 -9.25 -14.89 8.44
CA LYS A 236 -8.21 -15.88 8.74
C LYS A 236 -8.92 -17.17 9.11
N THR A 237 -8.40 -18.27 8.61
CA THR A 237 -8.75 -19.62 9.07
C THR A 237 -7.50 -20.26 9.69
N ASP A 238 -7.56 -21.55 9.98
CA ASP A 238 -6.41 -22.29 10.50
C ASP A 238 -5.22 -22.21 9.54
N ARG A 239 -5.47 -22.38 8.23
CA ARG A 239 -4.43 -22.48 7.20
C ARG A 239 -4.43 -21.36 6.17
N LEU A 240 -5.50 -20.56 6.09
CA LEU A 240 -5.67 -19.55 5.03
C LEU A 240 -5.72 -18.12 5.59
N VAL A 241 -5.22 -17.21 4.76
CA VAL A 241 -5.45 -15.78 4.86
C VAL A 241 -6.18 -15.33 3.59
N LEU A 242 -7.35 -14.73 3.76
CA LEU A 242 -8.11 -14.10 2.69
C LEU A 242 -7.95 -12.58 2.79
N ARG A 243 -7.38 -11.99 1.75
CA ARG A 243 -7.22 -10.53 1.62
C ARG A 243 -7.87 -10.04 0.33
N PRO A 244 -8.35 -8.79 0.23
CA PRO A 244 -8.92 -8.28 -1.01
C PRO A 244 -8.00 -8.51 -2.20
N VAL A 245 -8.56 -8.82 -3.37
CA VAL A 245 -7.80 -8.90 -4.63
C VAL A 245 -7.34 -7.50 -5.02
N THR A 246 -6.15 -7.42 -5.61
CA THR A 246 -5.51 -6.17 -6.09
C THR A 246 -5.02 -6.33 -7.52
N ALA A 247 -4.71 -5.22 -8.18
CA ALA A 247 -4.08 -5.25 -9.50
C ALA A 247 -2.73 -6.00 -9.50
N ALA A 248 -2.01 -6.00 -8.37
CA ALA A 248 -0.75 -6.73 -8.22
C ALA A 248 -0.91 -8.27 -8.29
N ASP A 249 -2.14 -8.78 -8.12
CA ASP A 249 -2.43 -10.22 -8.24
C ASP A 249 -2.54 -10.67 -9.72
N ALA A 250 -2.39 -9.77 -10.71
CA ALA A 250 -2.54 -10.12 -12.13
C ALA A 250 -1.67 -11.31 -12.60
N PRO A 251 -0.37 -11.43 -12.22
CA PRO A 251 0.44 -12.58 -12.61
C PRO A 251 -0.04 -13.89 -12.00
N ASP A 252 -0.47 -13.85 -10.72
CA ASP A 252 -1.03 -15.00 -10.01
C ASP A 252 -2.36 -15.47 -10.63
N LEU A 253 -3.22 -14.52 -11.03
CA LEU A 253 -4.49 -14.78 -11.72
C LEU A 253 -4.26 -15.31 -13.14
N LEU A 254 -3.30 -14.76 -13.88
CA LEU A 254 -2.93 -15.24 -15.21
C LEU A 254 -2.44 -16.69 -15.14
N ALA A 255 -1.59 -17.03 -14.18
CA ALA A 255 -1.09 -18.39 -14.01
C ALA A 255 -2.23 -19.36 -13.64
N LEU A 256 -3.14 -18.94 -12.76
CA LEU A 256 -4.32 -19.73 -12.38
C LEU A 256 -5.23 -20.02 -13.58
N ASP A 257 -5.50 -19.01 -14.41
CA ASP A 257 -6.41 -19.10 -15.55
C ASP A 257 -5.76 -19.70 -16.82
N ASN A 258 -4.46 -20.00 -16.76
CA ASN A 258 -3.75 -20.75 -17.80
C ASN A 258 -3.51 -22.22 -17.43
N ASP A 259 -3.95 -22.69 -16.25
CA ASP A 259 -4.04 -24.12 -15.99
C ASP A 259 -5.32 -24.68 -16.64
N PRO A 260 -5.21 -25.54 -17.68
CA PRO A 260 -6.37 -26.05 -18.41
C PRO A 260 -7.28 -26.91 -17.53
N ALA A 261 -6.74 -27.53 -16.46
CA ALA A 261 -7.57 -28.28 -15.52
C ALA A 261 -8.43 -27.34 -14.67
N VAL A 262 -7.89 -26.20 -14.26
CA VAL A 262 -8.61 -25.18 -13.46
C VAL A 262 -9.75 -24.57 -14.28
N MET A 263 -9.51 -24.30 -15.56
CA MET A 263 -10.46 -23.63 -16.44
C MET A 263 -11.40 -24.58 -17.20
N ARG A 264 -11.26 -25.90 -17.02
CA ARG A 264 -12.04 -26.94 -17.71
C ARG A 264 -13.55 -26.66 -17.70
N TYR A 265 -14.12 -26.37 -16.53
CA TYR A 265 -15.57 -26.14 -16.36
C TYR A 265 -15.98 -24.66 -16.48
N ILE A 266 -15.10 -23.82 -17.04
CA ILE A 266 -15.33 -22.37 -17.14
C ILE A 266 -15.31 -21.94 -18.61
N ASN A 267 -14.26 -22.32 -19.33
CA ASN A 267 -14.10 -21.98 -20.75
C ASN A 267 -13.55 -23.17 -21.58
N GLY A 268 -13.69 -24.40 -21.06
CA GLY A 268 -13.14 -25.60 -21.70
C GLY A 268 -11.61 -25.75 -21.57
N GLY A 269 -10.97 -25.04 -20.65
CA GLY A 269 -9.52 -25.12 -20.44
C GLY A 269 -8.71 -24.29 -21.43
N ARG A 270 -9.33 -23.33 -22.13
CA ARG A 270 -8.63 -22.46 -23.07
C ARG A 270 -7.74 -21.47 -22.30
N PRO A 271 -6.46 -21.31 -22.72
CA PRO A 271 -5.54 -20.32 -22.16
C PRO A 271 -6.15 -18.92 -22.15
N THR A 272 -5.88 -18.17 -21.07
CA THR A 272 -6.36 -16.80 -20.90
C THR A 272 -5.23 -15.83 -21.21
N SER A 273 -5.48 -14.82 -22.02
CA SER A 273 -4.47 -13.81 -22.38
C SER A 273 -4.23 -12.83 -21.22
N PRO A 274 -3.02 -12.20 -21.14
CA PRO A 274 -2.78 -11.09 -20.21
C PRO A 274 -3.78 -9.94 -20.39
N GLU A 275 -4.23 -9.68 -21.62
CA GLU A 275 -5.25 -8.69 -21.97
C GLU A 275 -6.60 -9.04 -21.34
N ASP A 276 -7.06 -10.30 -21.46
CA ASP A 276 -8.30 -10.74 -20.81
C ASP A 276 -8.23 -10.64 -19.28
N ILE A 277 -7.04 -10.89 -18.69
CA ILE A 277 -6.85 -10.68 -17.26
C ILE A 277 -7.01 -9.19 -16.91
N ARG A 278 -6.37 -8.30 -17.67
CA ARG A 278 -6.36 -6.86 -17.43
C ARG A 278 -7.72 -6.22 -17.67
N ASP A 279 -8.39 -6.57 -18.75
CA ASP A 279 -9.50 -5.82 -19.30
C ASP A 279 -10.86 -6.44 -18.93
N ARG A 280 -10.89 -7.70 -18.49
CA ARG A 280 -12.13 -8.41 -18.14
C ARG A 280 -12.12 -8.96 -16.73
N THR A 281 -11.07 -9.70 -16.37
CA THR A 281 -11.02 -10.40 -15.08
C THR A 281 -10.80 -9.43 -13.92
N LEU A 282 -9.74 -8.62 -13.96
CA LEU A 282 -9.42 -7.66 -12.91
C LEU A 282 -10.55 -6.67 -12.63
N PRO A 283 -11.19 -6.01 -13.61
CA PRO A 283 -12.30 -5.10 -13.35
C PRO A 283 -13.43 -5.75 -12.55
N ARG A 284 -13.76 -7.01 -12.86
CA ARG A 284 -14.77 -7.78 -12.12
C ARG A 284 -14.34 -8.09 -10.69
N LEU A 285 -13.09 -8.51 -10.46
CA LEU A 285 -12.60 -8.85 -9.11
C LEU A 285 -12.33 -7.60 -8.25
N LEU A 286 -12.13 -6.44 -8.88
CA LEU A 286 -11.89 -5.16 -8.20
C LEU A 286 -13.17 -4.34 -7.96
N HIS A 287 -14.30 -4.74 -8.55
CA HIS A 287 -15.60 -4.10 -8.35
C HIS A 287 -15.93 -3.97 -6.86
N TYR A 288 -16.49 -2.84 -6.46
CA TYR A 288 -16.83 -2.55 -5.07
C TYR A 288 -18.34 -2.61 -4.88
N TYR A 289 -18.79 -3.38 -3.89
CA TYR A 289 -20.19 -3.55 -3.53
C TYR A 289 -20.51 -2.70 -2.28
N PRO A 290 -21.18 -1.55 -2.42
CA PRO A 290 -21.44 -0.65 -1.30
C PRO A 290 -22.26 -1.31 -0.18
N CYS A 291 -23.19 -2.21 -0.52
CA CYS A 291 -24.06 -2.87 0.45
C CYS A 291 -23.34 -3.80 1.43
N THR A 292 -22.17 -4.35 1.05
CA THR A 292 -21.34 -5.17 1.94
C THR A 292 -20.10 -4.43 2.43
N GLY A 293 -19.79 -3.28 1.85
CA GLY A 293 -18.55 -2.56 2.12
C GLY A 293 -17.28 -3.31 1.65
N THR A 294 -17.42 -4.24 0.69
CA THR A 294 -16.32 -5.10 0.22
C THR A 294 -16.25 -5.16 -1.30
N ARG A 295 -15.15 -5.71 -1.83
CA ARG A 295 -15.02 -6.05 -3.26
C ARG A 295 -15.69 -7.36 -3.65
N GLY A 296 -16.22 -8.13 -2.70
CA GLY A 296 -16.79 -9.45 -2.95
C GLY A 296 -15.80 -10.55 -3.38
N TYR A 297 -14.52 -10.23 -3.58
CA TYR A 297 -13.47 -11.19 -3.96
C TYR A 297 -12.18 -11.01 -3.13
N TRP A 298 -11.59 -12.13 -2.74
CA TRP A 298 -10.37 -12.19 -1.92
C TRP A 298 -9.36 -13.20 -2.47
N ALA A 299 -8.11 -12.79 -2.57
CA ALA A 299 -6.99 -13.67 -2.81
C ALA A 299 -6.74 -14.55 -1.57
N ALA A 300 -6.65 -15.86 -1.79
CA ALA A 300 -6.39 -16.85 -0.76
C ALA A 300 -4.89 -17.18 -0.74
N ARG A 301 -4.26 -16.96 0.40
CA ARG A 301 -2.85 -17.31 0.61
C ARG A 301 -2.71 -18.29 1.76
N ARG A 302 -1.73 -19.20 1.66
CA ARG A 302 -1.31 -20.02 2.79
C ARG A 302 -0.76 -19.12 3.90
N LYS A 303 -1.23 -19.36 5.12
CA LYS A 303 -0.84 -18.57 6.29
C LYS A 303 0.65 -18.67 6.64
N ASP A 304 1.25 -19.83 6.41
CA ASP A 304 2.64 -20.12 6.78
C ASP A 304 3.66 -19.74 5.69
N THR A 305 3.32 -19.94 4.42
CA THR A 305 4.24 -19.69 3.30
C THR A 305 3.92 -18.45 2.48
N GLY A 306 2.76 -17.83 2.68
CA GLY A 306 2.28 -16.72 1.83
C GLY A 306 1.92 -17.12 0.40
N THR A 307 2.02 -18.41 0.05
CA THR A 307 1.79 -18.93 -1.31
C THR A 307 0.36 -18.66 -1.74
N PHE A 308 0.19 -18.10 -2.93
CA PHE A 308 -1.12 -17.91 -3.56
C PHE A 308 -1.74 -19.26 -3.90
N LEU A 309 -2.95 -19.51 -3.39
CA LEU A 309 -3.70 -20.73 -3.65
C LEU A 309 -4.82 -20.52 -4.66
N GLY A 310 -5.19 -19.28 -4.96
CA GLY A 310 -6.35 -18.92 -5.76
C GLY A 310 -7.16 -17.80 -5.14
N TRP A 311 -8.45 -17.71 -5.46
CA TRP A 311 -9.35 -16.71 -4.92
C TRP A 311 -10.67 -17.32 -4.46
N PHE A 312 -11.33 -16.62 -3.53
CA PHE A 312 -12.70 -16.86 -3.12
C PHE A 312 -13.54 -15.61 -3.35
N GLY A 313 -14.83 -15.78 -3.60
CA GLY A 313 -15.80 -14.71 -3.74
C GLY A 313 -17.05 -14.99 -2.93
N LEU A 314 -17.62 -13.92 -2.39
CA LEU A 314 -18.92 -13.88 -1.73
C LEU A 314 -19.53 -12.54 -2.11
N ARG A 315 -20.20 -12.53 -3.27
CA ARG A 315 -20.65 -11.31 -3.93
C ARG A 315 -22.16 -11.17 -3.85
N PRO A 316 -22.70 -9.99 -3.56
CA PRO A 316 -24.12 -9.71 -3.76
C PRO A 316 -24.56 -9.99 -5.20
N LEU A 317 -25.78 -10.52 -5.35
CA LEU A 317 -26.42 -10.60 -6.67
C LEU A 317 -26.89 -9.23 -7.17
N ALA A 318 -27.10 -8.28 -6.25
CA ALA A 318 -27.42 -6.89 -6.54
C ALA A 318 -26.50 -5.94 -5.74
N ASP A 319 -25.99 -4.89 -6.37
CA ASP A 319 -25.00 -3.98 -5.78
C ASP A 319 -25.47 -3.27 -4.49
N HIS A 320 -26.78 -3.12 -4.32
CA HIS A 320 -27.40 -2.38 -3.23
C HIS A 320 -28.13 -3.26 -2.20
N ASP A 321 -28.06 -4.59 -2.32
CA ASP A 321 -28.75 -5.52 -1.42
C ASP A 321 -27.81 -6.67 -1.00
N PRO A 322 -27.43 -6.76 0.29
CA PRO A 322 -26.55 -7.82 0.77
C PRO A 322 -27.33 -9.12 1.09
N ALA A 323 -28.66 -9.15 0.97
CA ALA A 323 -29.49 -10.25 1.45
C ALA A 323 -29.19 -11.57 0.72
N VAL A 324 -28.92 -11.52 -0.59
CA VAL A 324 -28.60 -12.70 -1.41
C VAL A 324 -27.23 -12.54 -2.05
N VAL A 325 -26.33 -13.48 -1.74
CA VAL A 325 -24.96 -13.48 -2.24
C VAL A 325 -24.62 -14.80 -2.93
N GLU A 326 -23.74 -14.74 -3.92
CA GLU A 326 -23.15 -15.90 -4.57
C GLU A 326 -21.78 -16.21 -4.00
N LEU A 327 -21.58 -17.46 -3.58
CA LEU A 327 -20.29 -18.03 -3.21
C LEU A 327 -19.58 -18.57 -4.46
N GLY A 328 -18.36 -18.11 -4.69
CA GLY A 328 -17.48 -18.60 -5.75
C GLY A 328 -16.07 -18.87 -5.24
N TYR A 329 -15.32 -19.71 -5.95
CA TYR A 329 -13.90 -19.93 -5.68
C TYR A 329 -13.21 -20.55 -6.89
N ARG A 330 -11.92 -20.24 -7.04
CA ARG A 330 -11.04 -20.88 -8.02
C ARG A 330 -9.68 -21.07 -7.36
N LEU A 331 -9.24 -22.32 -7.27
CA LEU A 331 -7.97 -22.66 -6.63
C LEU A 331 -7.02 -23.34 -7.59
N ASN A 332 -5.72 -23.11 -7.41
CA ASN A 332 -4.64 -23.80 -8.09
C ASN A 332 -4.80 -25.32 -7.93
N ARG A 333 -4.50 -26.07 -8.99
CA ARG A 333 -4.57 -27.54 -8.98
C ARG A 333 -3.78 -28.18 -7.83
N ALA A 334 -2.63 -27.61 -7.47
CA ALA A 334 -1.80 -28.07 -6.35
C ALA A 334 -2.50 -27.98 -4.97
N ALA A 335 -3.54 -27.15 -4.84
CA ALA A 335 -4.34 -26.98 -3.63
C ALA A 335 -5.52 -27.97 -3.55
N TRP A 336 -5.85 -28.68 -4.63
CA TRP A 336 -6.99 -29.58 -4.68
C TRP A 336 -6.78 -30.83 -3.82
N GLY A 337 -7.88 -31.40 -3.32
CA GLY A 337 -7.84 -32.58 -2.44
C GLY A 337 -7.32 -32.33 -1.01
N ARG A 338 -6.88 -31.11 -0.69
CA ARG A 338 -6.33 -30.75 0.64
C ARG A 338 -7.32 -30.05 1.58
N GLY A 339 -8.56 -29.87 1.14
CA GLY A 339 -9.65 -29.27 1.90
C GLY A 339 -9.66 -27.73 1.96
N TYR A 340 -8.74 -27.05 1.27
CA TYR A 340 -8.67 -25.57 1.30
C TYR A 340 -9.95 -24.88 0.78
N ALA A 341 -10.55 -25.41 -0.29
CA ALA A 341 -11.81 -24.87 -0.83
C ALA A 341 -12.93 -24.94 0.21
N THR A 342 -13.11 -26.09 0.86
CA THR A 342 -14.11 -26.26 1.93
C THR A 342 -13.85 -25.34 3.11
N GLU A 343 -12.60 -25.23 3.57
CA GLU A 343 -12.22 -24.37 4.70
C GLU A 343 -12.52 -22.89 4.42
N GLY A 344 -12.07 -22.37 3.26
CA GLY A 344 -12.30 -20.98 2.89
C GLY A 344 -13.78 -20.67 2.62
N ALA A 345 -14.49 -21.57 1.92
CA ALA A 345 -15.91 -21.41 1.61
C ALA A 345 -16.76 -21.38 2.89
N ARG A 346 -16.57 -22.35 3.80
CA ARG A 346 -17.32 -22.40 5.06
C ARG A 346 -17.08 -21.15 5.91
N ALA A 347 -15.83 -20.73 6.04
CA ALA A 347 -15.51 -19.56 6.83
C ALA A 347 -16.09 -18.26 6.21
N LEU A 348 -16.12 -18.14 4.88
CA LEU A 348 -16.75 -16.99 4.21
C LEU A 348 -18.26 -16.98 4.40
N VAL A 349 -18.92 -18.13 4.27
CA VAL A 349 -20.35 -18.30 4.53
C VAL A 349 -20.68 -17.90 5.97
N ASP A 350 -19.91 -18.40 6.95
CA ASP A 350 -20.05 -18.03 8.36
C ASP A 350 -19.94 -16.51 8.56
N LYS A 351 -18.94 -15.87 7.94
CA LYS A 351 -18.74 -14.43 8.00
C LYS A 351 -19.89 -13.66 7.33
N GLY A 352 -20.44 -14.17 6.23
CA GLY A 352 -21.58 -13.58 5.54
C GLY A 352 -22.79 -13.44 6.46
N PHE A 353 -23.17 -14.52 7.15
CA PHE A 353 -24.32 -14.52 8.05
C PHE A 353 -24.10 -13.74 9.35
N THR A 354 -22.87 -13.73 9.88
CA THR A 354 -22.53 -13.04 11.14
C THR A 354 -22.33 -11.54 10.96
N ASP A 355 -21.55 -11.12 9.95
CA ASP A 355 -21.01 -9.76 9.88
C ASP A 355 -21.57 -8.94 8.71
N LEU A 356 -22.01 -9.57 7.62
CA LEU A 356 -22.32 -8.88 6.36
C LEU A 356 -23.82 -8.73 6.07
N GLY A 357 -24.69 -9.11 7.02
CA GLY A 357 -26.15 -8.96 6.86
C GLY A 357 -26.79 -9.94 5.87
N VAL A 358 -26.06 -10.97 5.41
CA VAL A 358 -26.54 -11.95 4.43
C VAL A 358 -27.72 -12.74 5.01
N GLN A 359 -28.71 -13.03 4.15
CA GLN A 359 -29.89 -13.84 4.46
C GLN A 359 -29.89 -15.18 3.71
N ARG A 360 -29.28 -15.23 2.52
CA ARG A 360 -29.18 -16.41 1.68
C ARG A 360 -27.87 -16.40 0.90
N VAL A 361 -27.17 -17.53 0.91
CA VAL A 361 -26.00 -17.78 0.07
C VAL A 361 -26.42 -18.76 -1.03
N THR A 362 -26.11 -18.45 -2.28
CA THR A 362 -26.28 -19.34 -3.43
C THR A 362 -24.92 -19.71 -4.01
N ALA A 363 -24.85 -20.81 -4.75
CA ALA A 363 -23.70 -21.18 -5.56
C ALA A 363 -24.14 -22.12 -6.67
N ASN A 364 -23.53 -22.00 -7.85
CA ASN A 364 -23.83 -22.86 -8.99
C ASN A 364 -22.56 -23.40 -9.64
N THR A 365 -22.71 -24.51 -10.35
CA THR A 365 -21.63 -25.13 -11.14
C THR A 365 -22.24 -26.12 -12.13
N MET A 366 -21.49 -26.47 -13.18
CA MET A 366 -21.85 -27.58 -14.08
C MET A 366 -22.15 -28.85 -13.30
N ALA A 367 -23.20 -29.59 -13.67
CA ALA A 367 -23.65 -30.80 -12.99
C ALA A 367 -22.54 -31.86 -12.87
N VAL A 368 -21.66 -31.94 -13.88
CA VAL A 368 -20.50 -32.84 -13.94
C VAL A 368 -19.33 -32.44 -13.03
N ASN A 369 -19.30 -31.21 -12.50
CA ASN A 369 -18.25 -30.73 -11.59
C ASN A 369 -18.47 -31.25 -10.15
N THR A 370 -18.25 -32.55 -9.97
CA THR A 370 -18.45 -33.23 -8.69
C THR A 370 -17.56 -32.67 -7.57
N GLY A 371 -16.40 -32.10 -7.89
CA GLY A 371 -15.50 -31.48 -6.93
C GLY A 371 -16.12 -30.23 -6.28
N SER A 372 -16.65 -29.32 -7.09
CA SER A 372 -17.34 -28.11 -6.61
C SER A 372 -18.60 -28.45 -5.80
N ARG A 373 -19.40 -29.41 -6.29
CA ARG A 373 -20.60 -29.90 -5.59
C ARG A 373 -20.29 -30.37 -4.17
N ARG A 374 -19.26 -31.21 -4.00
CA ARG A 374 -18.82 -31.66 -2.66
C ARG A 374 -18.32 -30.52 -1.76
N VAL A 375 -17.71 -29.48 -2.32
CA VAL A 375 -17.28 -28.30 -1.54
C VAL A 375 -18.49 -27.51 -1.06
N MET A 376 -19.48 -27.27 -1.93
CA MET A 376 -20.73 -26.58 -1.56
C MET A 376 -21.47 -27.33 -0.44
N GLU A 377 -21.62 -28.65 -0.58
CA GLU A 377 -22.23 -29.52 0.44
C GLU A 377 -21.49 -29.44 1.78
N LYS A 378 -20.16 -29.53 1.76
CA LYS A 378 -19.33 -29.44 2.99
C LYS A 378 -19.26 -28.03 3.59
N ALA A 379 -19.54 -27.00 2.81
CA ALA A 379 -19.71 -25.63 3.29
C ALA A 379 -21.11 -25.39 3.89
N GLY A 380 -22.00 -26.40 3.82
CA GLY A 380 -23.33 -26.38 4.42
C GLY A 380 -24.46 -26.05 3.45
N LEU A 381 -24.18 -25.84 2.16
CA LEU A 381 -25.22 -25.58 1.18
C LEU A 381 -25.93 -26.87 0.79
N THR A 382 -27.24 -26.78 0.55
CA THR A 382 -28.11 -27.87 0.11
C THR A 382 -28.47 -27.70 -1.36
N PHE A 383 -28.62 -28.82 -2.07
CA PHE A 383 -29.06 -28.82 -3.47
C PHE A 383 -30.45 -28.17 -3.58
N LEU A 384 -30.57 -27.20 -4.50
CA LEU A 384 -31.81 -26.48 -4.77
C LEU A 384 -32.49 -27.00 -6.04
N ARG A 385 -31.78 -26.99 -7.17
CA ARG A 385 -32.32 -27.41 -8.47
C ARG A 385 -31.21 -27.75 -9.48
N ALA A 386 -31.57 -28.49 -10.50
CA ALA A 386 -30.80 -28.63 -11.74
C ALA A 386 -31.48 -27.83 -12.86
N TYR A 387 -30.70 -27.29 -13.78
CA TYR A 387 -31.21 -26.49 -14.90
C TYR A 387 -30.27 -26.55 -16.10
N THR A 388 -30.77 -26.15 -17.27
CA THR A 388 -29.98 -26.02 -18.49
C THR A 388 -30.14 -24.59 -19.00
N GLU A 389 -29.03 -23.94 -19.31
CA GLU A 389 -29.00 -22.63 -19.98
C GLU A 389 -28.26 -22.76 -21.31
N ASP A 390 -28.70 -21.98 -22.29
CA ASP A 390 -28.04 -21.88 -23.59
C ASP A 390 -26.78 -21.01 -23.44
N TRP A 391 -25.71 -21.61 -22.92
CA TRP A 391 -24.41 -20.95 -22.84
C TRP A 391 -23.78 -20.82 -24.24
N PRO A 392 -23.14 -19.69 -24.56
CA PRO A 392 -22.53 -19.46 -25.87
C PRO A 392 -21.35 -20.40 -26.17
N GLU A 393 -20.81 -21.08 -25.17
CA GLU A 393 -19.69 -22.00 -25.29
C GLU A 393 -20.10 -23.41 -24.92
N VAL A 394 -19.88 -24.37 -25.83
CA VAL A 394 -20.08 -25.79 -25.57
C VAL A 394 -18.85 -26.34 -24.87
N ILE A 395 -19.00 -26.72 -23.61
CA ILE A 395 -17.95 -27.31 -22.77
C ILE A 395 -18.33 -28.78 -22.56
N GLU A 396 -17.35 -29.69 -22.61
CA GLU A 396 -17.59 -31.12 -22.32
C GLU A 396 -18.34 -31.30 -20.98
N GLY A 397 -19.50 -31.94 -21.02
CA GLY A 397 -20.37 -32.16 -19.87
C GLY A 397 -21.45 -31.08 -19.66
N SER A 398 -21.51 -30.03 -20.48
CA SER A 398 -22.57 -29.01 -20.42
C SER A 398 -23.94 -29.56 -20.82
N GLU A 399 -23.99 -30.67 -21.57
CA GLU A 399 -25.21 -31.39 -21.90
C GLU A 399 -25.97 -31.93 -20.67
N HIS A 400 -25.27 -32.06 -19.54
CA HIS A 400 -25.87 -32.44 -18.25
C HIS A 400 -26.40 -31.23 -17.46
N GLY A 401 -26.25 -30.01 -17.99
CA GLY A 401 -26.69 -28.77 -17.37
C GLY A 401 -25.86 -28.34 -16.15
N ASP A 402 -26.45 -27.45 -15.37
CA ASP A 402 -25.92 -26.85 -14.16
C ASP A 402 -26.76 -27.24 -12.95
N VAL A 403 -26.15 -27.14 -11.77
CA VAL A 403 -26.80 -27.34 -10.48
C VAL A 403 -26.63 -26.11 -9.60
N GLU A 404 -27.70 -25.74 -8.92
CA GLU A 404 -27.71 -24.65 -7.95
C GLU A 404 -27.87 -25.20 -6.53
N TYR A 405 -27.11 -24.63 -5.61
CA TYR A 405 -27.13 -24.94 -4.19
C TYR A 405 -27.40 -23.67 -3.40
N GLU A 406 -28.00 -23.80 -2.22
CA GLU A 406 -28.26 -22.66 -1.34
C GLU A 406 -28.08 -22.98 0.14
N LEU A 407 -27.92 -21.93 0.94
CA LEU A 407 -28.02 -21.96 2.39
C LEU A 407 -28.72 -20.69 2.87
N THR A 408 -29.78 -20.84 3.67
CA THR A 408 -30.47 -19.71 4.31
C THR A 408 -29.90 -19.44 5.69
N ARG A 409 -30.09 -18.22 6.22
CA ARG A 409 -29.71 -17.85 7.58
C ARG A 409 -30.30 -18.80 8.63
N GLU A 410 -31.54 -19.23 8.44
CA GLU A 410 -32.19 -20.21 9.31
C GLU A 410 -31.55 -21.60 9.21
N GLY A 411 -31.22 -22.06 8.01
CA GLY A 411 -30.49 -23.31 7.79
C GLY A 411 -29.11 -23.29 8.43
N TRP A 412 -28.40 -22.17 8.31
CA TRP A 412 -27.10 -21.96 8.93
C TRP A 412 -27.20 -21.96 10.46
N ALA A 413 -28.16 -21.25 11.04
CA ALA A 413 -28.34 -21.20 12.50
C ALA A 413 -28.66 -22.57 13.12
N ARG A 414 -29.39 -23.44 12.41
CA ARG A 414 -29.69 -24.81 12.87
C ARG A 414 -28.52 -25.79 12.83
N SER A 415 -27.47 -25.48 12.08
CA SER A 415 -26.31 -26.37 11.91
C SER A 415 -25.11 -26.01 12.81
N ARG A 416 -25.29 -25.02 13.70
CA ARG A 416 -24.28 -24.58 14.69
C ARG A 416 -24.44 -25.21 16.05
#